data_AF-A0A8W7PJX9-F1
#
_entry.id   AF-A0A8W7PJX9-F1
#
_cell.length_a   1.000
_cell.length_b   1.000
_cell.length_c   1.000
_cell.angle_alpha   90.00
_cell.angle_beta   90.00
_cell.angle_gamma   90.00
#
_symmetry.space_group_name_H-M   'P 1'
#
loop_
_entity.id
_entity.type
_entity.pdbx_description
1 polymer ?
#
loop_
_entity_poly.entity_id
_entity_poly.type
_entity_poly.pdbx_seq_one_letter_code
_entity_poly.pdbx_strand_id
1 'polypeptide(L)'
;MFNNDLMADIRFIVGSDEQVQTIPAHKYVLATGSSVFYAMFYGGLAENKQEIKVPDVEPGAFLTLLKYLYCDEIQLEADNVLATLYVAKKYIVPHLARACVNYLETSLTAKNACLLLSQSRFSVHHNTFLLLFSILTP
;
A
#
# COMPACT_ATOMS: atom_id res chain seq x y z
N MET A 1 -5.30 2.27 18.49
CA MET A 1 -4.56 3.35 17.80
C MET A 1 -4.76 3.33 16.29
N PHE A 2 -4.77 2.16 15.63
CA PHE A 2 -5.09 2.07 14.20
C PHE A 2 -6.42 2.74 13.83
N ASN A 3 -6.43 3.51 12.73
CA ASN A 3 -7.59 4.20 12.16
C ASN A 3 -8.46 4.91 13.21
N ASN A 4 -7.82 5.74 14.04
CA ASN A 4 -8.45 6.43 15.15
C ASN A 4 -7.93 7.88 15.20
N ASP A 5 -8.82 8.85 15.43
CA ASP A 5 -8.45 10.28 15.54
C ASP A 5 -7.69 10.62 16.83
N LEU A 6 -7.75 9.79 17.87
CA LEU A 6 -7.07 10.04 19.13
C LEU A 6 -5.55 10.11 18.91
N MET A 7 -4.98 11.30 19.10
CA MET A 7 -3.56 11.64 18.89
C MET A 7 -3.08 11.56 17.43
N ALA A 8 -3.99 11.46 16.45
CA ALA A 8 -3.63 11.51 15.05
C ALA A 8 -3.04 12.88 14.69
N ASP A 9 -1.88 12.88 14.03
CA ASP A 9 -1.12 14.08 13.64
C ASP A 9 -0.92 14.18 12.11
N ILE A 10 -1.54 13.27 11.36
CA ILE A 10 -1.64 13.29 9.90
C ILE A 10 -2.93 12.63 9.42
N ARG A 11 -3.45 13.09 8.28
CA ARG A 11 -4.55 12.46 7.54
C ARG A 11 -4.14 12.14 6.11
N PHE A 12 -4.55 10.98 5.63
CA PHE A 12 -4.35 10.57 4.24
C PHE A 12 -5.66 10.64 3.48
N ILE A 13 -5.66 11.29 2.31
CA ILE A 13 -6.79 11.32 1.38
C ILE A 13 -6.47 10.31 0.28
N VAL A 14 -7.04 9.11 0.39
CA VAL A 14 -6.68 7.94 -0.40
C VAL A 14 -7.77 7.60 -1.41
N GLY A 15 -7.37 7.22 -2.62
CA GLY A 15 -8.27 6.88 -3.73
C GLY A 15 -8.50 8.03 -4.71
N SER A 16 -9.10 7.71 -5.86
CA SER A 16 -9.49 8.65 -6.90
C SER A 16 -11.01 8.68 -7.09
N ASP A 17 -11.50 9.75 -7.71
CA ASP A 17 -12.89 9.91 -8.17
C ASP A 17 -13.93 9.69 -7.05
N GLU A 18 -14.84 8.73 -7.22
CA GLU A 18 -15.93 8.45 -6.29
C GLU A 18 -15.52 7.57 -5.08
N GLN A 19 -14.29 7.06 -5.04
CA GLN A 19 -13.80 6.13 -4.01
C GLN A 19 -12.69 6.75 -3.15
N VAL A 20 -12.90 7.98 -2.68
CA VAL A 20 -11.96 8.70 -1.81
C VAL A 20 -12.30 8.47 -0.34
N GLN A 21 -11.31 8.12 0.47
CA GLN A 21 -11.43 8.04 1.93
C GLN A 21 -10.38 8.90 2.63
N THR A 22 -10.78 9.54 3.72
CA THR A 22 -9.86 10.25 4.62
C THR A 22 -9.53 9.36 5.81
N ILE A 23 -8.25 9.05 6.00
CA ILE A 23 -7.78 8.08 6.99
C ILE A 23 -6.82 8.78 7.97
N PRO A 24 -7.17 8.88 9.27
CA PRO A 24 -6.27 9.42 10.29
C PRO A 24 -5.14 8.43 10.62
N ALA A 25 -3.95 8.96 10.89
CA ALA A 25 -2.77 8.17 11.25
C ALA A 25 -1.79 8.96 12.15
N HIS A 26 -0.69 8.29 12.52
CA HIS A 26 0.31 8.77 13.47
C HIS A 26 1.69 8.75 12.81
N LYS A 27 2.30 9.92 12.56
CA LYS A 27 3.58 10.08 11.85
C LYS A 27 4.68 9.19 12.43
N TYR A 28 4.78 9.15 13.76
CA TYR A 28 5.79 8.34 14.46
C TYR A 28 5.66 6.84 14.15
N VAL A 29 4.45 6.27 14.28
CA VAL A 29 4.19 4.84 14.02
C VAL A 29 4.50 4.49 12.56
N LEU A 30 4.11 5.36 11.63
CA LEU A 30 4.38 5.13 10.22
C LEU A 30 5.87 5.20 9.89
N ALA A 31 6.58 6.18 10.46
CA ALA A 31 8.01 6.37 10.24
C ALA A 31 8.86 5.22 10.82
N THR A 32 8.41 4.56 11.89
CA THR A 32 9.13 3.39 12.42
C THR A 32 9.03 2.17 11.51
N GLY A 33 7.95 2.06 10.74
CA GLY A 33 7.69 0.91 9.88
C GLY A 33 7.99 1.11 8.39
N SER A 34 8.29 2.35 7.97
CA SER A 34 8.55 2.70 6.57
C SER A 34 9.57 3.82 6.46
N SER A 35 10.64 3.56 5.72
CA SER A 35 11.65 4.57 5.40
C SER A 35 11.09 5.72 4.55
N VAL A 36 10.07 5.45 3.73
CA VAL A 36 9.37 6.47 2.93
C VAL A 36 8.59 7.42 3.84
N PHE A 37 7.83 6.89 4.80
CA PHE A 37 7.14 7.74 5.78
C PHE A 37 8.13 8.48 6.69
N TYR A 38 9.24 7.85 7.08
CA TYR A 38 10.30 8.54 7.81
C TYR A 38 10.84 9.75 7.04
N ALA A 39 11.23 9.55 5.77
CA ALA A 39 11.75 10.64 4.95
C ALA A 39 10.70 11.73 4.71
N MET A 40 9.43 11.34 4.54
CA MET A 40 8.30 12.23 4.32
C MET A 40 8.01 13.14 5.53
N PHE A 41 8.14 12.62 6.76
CA PHE A 41 7.76 13.34 7.98
C PHE A 41 8.93 13.94 8.76
N TYR A 42 10.10 13.31 8.70
CA TYR A 42 11.28 13.65 9.51
C TYR A 42 12.56 13.80 8.69
N GLY A 43 12.49 13.63 7.36
CA GLY A 43 13.63 13.85 6.47
C GLY A 43 14.00 15.32 6.30
N GLY A 44 15.16 15.59 5.70
CA GLY A 44 15.66 16.97 5.49
C GLY A 44 14.80 17.85 4.58
N LEU A 45 13.87 17.26 3.83
CA LEU A 45 12.89 17.94 2.98
C LEU A 45 11.45 17.75 3.48
N ALA A 46 11.27 17.33 4.75
CA ALA A 46 9.95 17.11 5.31
C ALA A 46 9.17 18.43 5.39
N GLU A 47 7.97 18.42 4.84
CA GLU A 47 7.04 19.54 4.95
C GLU A 47 6.07 19.29 6.08
N ASN A 48 5.73 20.33 6.85
CA ASN A 48 4.77 20.20 7.94
C ASN A 48 3.32 20.24 7.42
N LYS A 49 2.95 19.21 6.67
CA LYS A 49 1.58 18.99 6.19
C LYS A 49 0.76 18.24 7.23
N GLN A 50 -0.52 18.59 7.31
CA GLN A 50 -1.54 17.85 8.07
C GLN A 50 -2.28 16.82 7.20
N GLU A 51 -2.21 16.97 5.86
CA GLU A 51 -2.90 16.11 4.90
C GLU A 51 -1.97 15.68 3.76
N ILE A 52 -2.09 14.42 3.35
CA ILE A 52 -1.36 13.83 2.23
C ILE A 52 -2.32 13.13 1.29
N LYS A 53 -2.27 13.50 0.00
CA LYS A 53 -3.09 12.87 -1.04
C LYS A 53 -2.37 11.64 -1.61
N VAL A 54 -3.11 10.54 -1.75
CA VAL A 54 -2.64 9.27 -2.31
C VAL A 54 -3.67 8.75 -3.33
N PRO A 55 -3.81 9.43 -4.49
CA PRO A 55 -4.89 9.15 -5.43
C PRO A 55 -4.72 7.83 -6.21
N ASP A 56 -3.49 7.32 -6.26
CA ASP A 56 -3.08 6.12 -7.01
C ASP A 56 -3.17 4.83 -6.18
N VAL A 57 -3.78 4.88 -5.00
CA VAL A 57 -3.90 3.74 -4.09
C VAL A 57 -5.36 3.57 -3.69
N GLU A 58 -5.82 2.32 -3.71
CA GLU A 58 -7.14 1.95 -3.21
C GLU A 58 -7.20 2.03 -1.67
N PRO A 59 -8.27 2.57 -1.07
CA PRO A 59 -8.40 2.69 0.38
C PRO A 59 -8.20 1.37 1.14
N GLY A 60 -8.72 0.25 0.61
CA GLY A 60 -8.58 -1.08 1.22
C GLY A 60 -7.12 -1.55 1.31
N ALA A 61 -6.34 -1.36 0.25
CA ALA A 61 -4.92 -1.68 0.24
C ALA A 61 -4.14 -0.79 1.24
N PHE A 62 -4.45 0.50 1.28
CA PHE A 62 -3.80 1.42 2.23
C PHE A 62 -4.12 1.08 3.69
N LEU A 63 -5.39 0.74 3.99
CA LEU A 63 -5.78 0.28 5.32
C LEU A 63 -5.08 -1.02 5.72
N THR A 64 -4.85 -1.93 4.76
CA THR A 64 -4.10 -3.17 5.00
C THR A 64 -2.64 -2.88 5.35
N LEU A 65 -1.99 -1.96 4.62
CA LEU A 65 -0.64 -1.47 4.94
C LEU A 65 -0.59 -0.87 6.35
N LEU A 66 -1.51 0.05 6.65
CA LEU A 66 -1.57 0.70 7.95
C LEU A 66 -1.80 -0.34 9.05
N LYS A 67 -2.72 -1.28 8.88
CA LYS A 67 -2.97 -2.33 9.88
C LYS A 67 -1.71 -3.13 10.18
N TYR A 68 -0.96 -3.48 9.14
CA TYR A 68 0.34 -4.14 9.29
C TYR A 68 1.34 -3.27 10.08
N LEU A 69 1.47 -1.99 9.76
CA LEU A 69 2.39 -1.08 10.46
C LEU A 69 2.05 -0.87 11.95
N TYR A 70 0.78 -1.00 12.34
CA TYR A 70 0.36 -0.85 13.74
C TYR A 70 0.37 -2.15 14.53
N CYS A 71 0.06 -3.28 13.90
CA CYS A 71 -0.25 -4.53 14.59
C CYS A 71 0.61 -5.72 14.15
N ASP A 72 1.46 -5.57 13.12
CA ASP A 72 2.22 -6.66 12.47
C ASP A 72 1.31 -7.81 11.96
N GLU A 73 0.02 -7.54 11.79
CA GLU A 73 -0.99 -8.48 11.29
C GLU A 73 -1.10 -8.39 9.76
N ILE A 74 -1.08 -9.54 9.09
CA ILE A 74 -1.24 -9.65 7.64
C ILE A 74 -2.53 -10.40 7.34
N GLN A 75 -3.48 -9.69 6.71
CA GLN A 75 -4.73 -10.25 6.22
C GLN A 75 -4.82 -9.96 4.72
N LEU A 76 -4.66 -11.00 3.91
CA LEU A 76 -4.64 -10.89 2.45
C LEU A 76 -5.84 -11.62 1.87
N GLU A 77 -6.47 -10.96 0.89
CA GLU A 77 -7.61 -11.47 0.14
C GLU A 77 -7.24 -11.49 -1.35
N ALA A 78 -7.84 -12.40 -2.11
CA ALA A 78 -7.44 -12.63 -3.52
C ALA A 78 -7.70 -11.44 -4.44
N ASP A 79 -8.69 -10.62 -4.11
CA ASP A 79 -9.07 -9.40 -4.82
C ASP A 79 -8.18 -8.19 -4.47
N ASN A 80 -7.69 -8.10 -3.23
CA ASN A 80 -6.90 -6.94 -2.74
C ASN A 80 -5.38 -7.19 -2.70
N VAL A 81 -4.90 -8.43 -2.87
CA VAL A 81 -3.46 -8.75 -2.70
C VAL A 81 -2.55 -8.00 -3.67
N LEU A 82 -2.98 -7.76 -4.92
CA LEU A 82 -2.18 -7.01 -5.90
C LEU A 82 -2.05 -5.53 -5.52
N ALA A 83 -3.16 -4.91 -5.12
CA ALA A 83 -3.16 -3.53 -4.65
C ALA A 83 -2.36 -3.37 -3.35
N THR A 84 -2.44 -4.35 -2.45
CA THR A 84 -1.65 -4.40 -1.22
C THR A 84 -0.16 -4.58 -1.51
N LEU A 85 0.22 -5.42 -2.48
CA LEU A 85 1.60 -5.55 -2.93
C LEU A 85 2.15 -4.23 -3.48
N TYR A 86 1.35 -3.53 -4.29
CA TYR A 86 1.70 -2.24 -4.85
C TYR A 86 2.02 -1.22 -3.73
N VAL A 87 1.11 -1.08 -2.75
CA VAL A 87 1.28 -0.11 -1.66
C VAL A 87 2.44 -0.49 -0.74
N ALA A 88 2.66 -1.79 -0.48
CA ALA A 88 3.78 -2.27 0.32
C ALA A 88 5.13 -1.96 -0.33
N LYS A 89 5.23 -2.11 -1.67
CA LYS A 89 6.43 -1.70 -2.42
C LYS A 89 6.58 -0.17 -2.42
N LYS A 90 5.50 0.57 -2.67
CA LYS A 90 5.49 2.04 -2.70
C LYS A 90 6.03 2.67 -1.41
N TYR A 91 5.66 2.11 -0.26
CA TYR A 91 6.11 2.59 1.05
C TYR A 91 7.28 1.79 1.65
N ILE A 92 7.91 0.90 0.87
CA ILE A 92 9.07 0.09 1.28
C ILE A 92 8.80 -0.61 2.62
N VAL A 93 7.81 -1.51 2.60
CA VAL A 93 7.48 -2.40 3.72
C VAL A 93 7.74 -3.85 3.27
N PRO A 94 9.01 -4.34 3.38
CA PRO A 94 9.45 -5.55 2.66
C PRO A 94 8.76 -6.83 3.14
N HIS A 95 8.46 -6.93 4.44
CA HIS A 95 7.81 -8.11 5.00
C HIS A 95 6.37 -8.29 4.48
N LEU A 96 5.60 -7.19 4.42
CA LEU A 96 4.28 -7.19 3.81
C LEU A 96 4.35 -7.52 2.32
N ALA A 97 5.27 -6.89 1.58
CA ALA A 97 5.45 -7.16 0.15
C ALA A 97 5.77 -8.65 -0.12
N ARG A 98 6.67 -9.25 0.68
CA ARG A 98 6.99 -10.68 0.58
C ARG A 98 5.79 -11.57 0.91
N ALA A 99 4.99 -11.22 1.91
CA ALA A 99 3.78 -11.97 2.22
C ALA A 99 2.76 -11.93 1.06
N CYS A 100 2.59 -10.78 0.41
CA CYS A 100 1.76 -10.67 -0.78
C CYS A 100 2.26 -11.53 -1.94
N VAL A 101 3.58 -11.55 -2.19
CA VAL A 101 4.18 -12.41 -3.22
C VAL A 101 3.95 -13.89 -2.91
N ASN A 102 4.23 -14.32 -1.68
CA ASN A 102 4.00 -15.72 -1.26
C ASN A 102 2.53 -16.12 -1.39
N TYR A 103 1.60 -15.23 -1.03
CA TYR A 103 0.17 -15.46 -1.19
C TYR A 103 -0.20 -15.63 -2.66
N LEU A 104 0.34 -14.77 -3.55
CA LEU A 104 0.12 -14.87 -4.98
C LEU A 104 0.66 -16.19 -5.54
N GLU A 105 1.88 -16.57 -5.20
CA GLU A 105 2.50 -17.82 -5.66
C GLU A 105 1.73 -19.07 -5.23
N THR A 106 1.23 -19.08 -3.99
CA THR A 106 0.46 -20.22 -3.45
C THR A 106 -0.99 -20.25 -3.94
N SER A 107 -1.58 -19.09 -4.23
CA SER A 107 -2.95 -18.97 -4.72
C SER A 107 -3.05 -19.09 -6.24
N LEU A 108 -1.97 -18.84 -7.00
CA LEU A 108 -1.93 -18.94 -8.46
C LEU A 108 -2.07 -20.39 -8.93
N THR A 109 -3.29 -20.79 -9.26
CA THR A 109 -3.60 -21.96 -10.09
C THR A 109 -3.89 -21.52 -11.54
N ALA A 110 -3.85 -22.46 -12.49
CA ALA A 110 -4.13 -22.16 -13.90
C ALA A 110 -5.49 -21.48 -14.15
N LYS A 111 -6.46 -21.62 -13.22
CA LYS A 111 -7.80 -21.00 -13.30
C LYS A 111 -7.82 -19.51 -12.96
N ASN A 112 -7.00 -19.05 -12.03
CA ASN A 112 -6.98 -17.66 -11.56
C ASN A 112 -5.80 -16.85 -12.11
N ALA A 113 -4.84 -17.49 -12.79
CA ALA A 113 -3.81 -16.82 -13.58
C ALA A 113 -4.40 -15.84 -14.62
N CYS A 114 -5.50 -16.22 -15.29
CA CYS A 114 -6.15 -15.36 -16.31
C CYS A 114 -6.84 -14.13 -15.68
N LEU A 115 -7.44 -14.28 -14.50
CA LEU A 115 -8.07 -13.17 -13.77
C LEU A 115 -7.02 -12.16 -13.28
N LEU A 116 -5.92 -12.64 -12.69
CA LEU A 116 -4.81 -11.78 -12.27
C LEU A 116 -4.09 -11.12 -13.46
N LEU A 117 -3.94 -11.81 -14.59
CA LEU A 117 -3.48 -11.23 -15.85
C LEU A 117 -4.44 -10.17 -16.39
N SER A 118 -5.75 -10.38 -16.27
CA SER A 118 -6.74 -9.39 -16.70
C SER A 118 -6.71 -8.14 -15.82
N GLN A 119 -6.68 -8.30 -14.48
CA GLN A 119 -6.61 -7.21 -13.51
C GLN A 119 -5.31 -6.41 -13.63
N SER A 120 -4.17 -7.08 -13.79
CA SER A 120 -2.90 -6.40 -14.06
C SER A 120 -2.96 -5.58 -15.35
N ARG A 121 -3.59 -6.08 -16.42
CA ARG A 121 -3.79 -5.32 -17.66
C ARG A 121 -4.71 -4.11 -17.51
N PHE A 122 -5.67 -4.12 -16.59
CA PHE A 122 -6.53 -2.96 -16.31
C PHE A 122 -5.79 -1.88 -15.49
N SER A 123 -4.93 -2.27 -14.54
CA SER A 123 -4.05 -1.33 -13.83
C SER A 123 -2.92 -0.75 -14.71
N VAL A 124 -2.59 -1.38 -15.85
CA VAL A 124 -1.54 -0.93 -16.79
C VAL A 124 -1.88 0.39 -17.50
N HIS A 125 -3.14 0.87 -17.47
CA HIS A 125 -3.49 2.18 -18.02
C HIS A 125 -3.23 3.37 -17.08
N HIS A 126 -2.92 3.14 -15.80
CA HIS A 126 -2.51 4.19 -14.87
C HIS A 126 -1.11 3.90 -14.31
N ASN A 127 -0.12 4.24 -15.14
CA ASN A 127 1.27 4.47 -14.77
C ASN A 127 2.20 3.24 -14.57
N THR A 128 3.03 3.05 -15.60
CA THR A 128 4.40 2.52 -15.60
C THR A 128 4.64 1.00 -15.77
N PHE A 129 5.04 0.70 -17.01
CA PHE A 129 5.85 -0.42 -17.54
C PHE A 129 7.08 -0.85 -16.70
N LEU A 130 7.36 -0.22 -15.55
CA LEU A 130 8.51 -0.48 -14.69
C LEU A 130 8.29 -1.62 -13.68
N LEU A 131 7.03 -1.90 -13.30
CA LEU A 131 6.74 -2.95 -12.31
C LEU A 131 6.98 -4.37 -12.87
N LEU A 132 6.74 -4.60 -14.16
CA LEU A 132 6.96 -5.90 -14.81
C LEU A 132 8.45 -6.28 -14.87
N PHE A 133 9.36 -5.32 -15.01
CA PHE A 133 10.80 -5.59 -14.92
C PHE A 133 11.23 -5.97 -13.48
N SER A 134 10.58 -5.42 -12.45
CA SER A 134 10.90 -5.75 -11.04
C SER A 134 10.33 -7.08 -10.54
N ILE A 135 9.46 -7.73 -11.31
CA ILE A 135 8.85 -9.03 -10.96
C ILE A 135 9.64 -10.20 -11.59
N LEU A 136 10.46 -9.93 -12.61
CA LEU A 136 11.13 -10.97 -13.43
C LEU A 136 12.67 -10.95 -13.39
N THR A 137 13.31 -10.11 -12.58
CA THR A 137 14.75 -10.19 -12.35
C THR A 137 15.06 -10.57 -10.90
N PRO A 138 16.01 -11.50 -10.66
CA PRO A 138 16.43 -11.87 -9.32
C PRO A 138 17.08 -10.71 -8.55
#